data_AF-A0A1B6JUM3-F1
#
_entry.id   AF-A0A1B6JUM3-F1
#
_cell.length_a   1.000
_cell.length_b   1.000
_cell.length_c   1.000
_cell.angle_alpha   90.00
_cell.angle_beta   90.00
_cell.angle_gamma   90.00
#
_symmetry.space_group_name_H-M   'P 1'
#
loop_
_entity.id
_entity.type
_entity.pdbx_description
1 polymer ?
#
loop_
_entity_poly.entity_id
_entity_poly.type
_entity_poly.pdbx_seq_one_letter_code
_entity_poly.pdbx_strand_id
1 'polypeptide(L)'
;MTQTPEVLGVMEATTIKPQGFVLSRLTAALLLSAVVLSLVAASLIAYSLAPCHRFDPNNERLSLQGAPSHSRLYVRLPTSVVPVSYKIELIPFIWEKNFTFNGNVVILLNVTQPTENITLHINDLKVLSHRLMKYTRGITVTDDR
;
A
#
# COMPACT_ATOMS: atom_id res chain seq x y z
N MET A 1 -62.72 0.96 70.32
CA MET A 1 -63.76 1.53 69.44
C MET A 1 -63.04 2.22 68.29
N THR A 2 -62.87 1.54 67.15
CA THR A 2 -63.78 1.56 65.96
C THR A 2 -63.75 2.94 65.29
N GLN A 3 -63.51 3.14 63.99
CA GLN A 3 -63.47 2.29 62.80
C GLN A 3 -62.91 3.17 61.65
N THR A 4 -62.36 2.54 60.60
CA THR A 4 -61.99 3.14 59.31
C THR A 4 -63.16 3.83 58.59
N PRO A 5 -62.84 4.70 57.61
CA PRO A 5 -63.27 4.35 56.25
C PRO A 5 -62.12 4.45 55.23
N GLU A 6 -62.17 3.55 54.26
CA GLU A 6 -61.33 3.55 53.06
C GLU A 6 -61.80 4.65 52.10
N VAL A 7 -60.85 5.35 51.47
CA VAL A 7 -61.08 6.01 50.18
C VAL A 7 -59.94 5.64 49.24
N LEU A 8 -60.31 4.79 48.30
CA LEU A 8 -59.64 4.43 47.05
C LEU A 8 -59.29 5.69 46.24
N GLY A 9 -58.03 5.83 45.78
CA GLY A 9 -57.65 7.05 45.05
C GLY A 9 -56.25 7.09 44.44
N VAL A 10 -55.96 6.18 43.52
CA VAL A 10 -55.16 6.38 42.29
C VAL A 10 -53.66 6.75 42.44
N MET A 11 -52.81 5.84 41.93
CA MET A 11 -51.40 6.09 41.60
C MET A 11 -51.25 7.35 40.72
N GLU A 12 -50.54 8.37 41.21
CA GLU A 12 -50.10 9.46 40.35
C GLU A 12 -48.81 9.03 39.64
N ALA A 13 -48.99 8.44 38.45
CA ALA A 13 -47.89 8.15 37.55
C ALA A 13 -47.24 9.47 37.11
N THR A 14 -46.05 9.76 37.62
CA THR A 14 -45.21 10.86 37.11
C THR A 14 -44.77 10.49 35.69
N THR A 15 -45.61 10.81 34.73
CA THR A 15 -45.33 10.67 33.30
C THR A 15 -44.30 11.72 32.93
N ILE A 16 -43.06 11.29 32.67
CA ILE A 16 -42.05 12.11 32.02
C ILE A 16 -42.56 12.39 30.61
N LYS A 17 -43.08 13.60 30.40
CA LYS A 17 -43.55 14.07 29.09
C LYS A 17 -42.37 14.03 28.12
N PRO A 18 -42.38 13.21 27.05
CA PRO A 18 -41.33 13.29 26.05
C PRO A 18 -41.44 14.66 25.38
N GLN A 19 -40.36 15.45 25.42
CA GLN A 19 -40.25 16.64 24.58
C GLN A 19 -40.12 16.16 23.14
N GLY A 20 -41.27 16.03 22.46
CA GLY A 20 -41.31 15.77 21.04
C GLY A 20 -40.68 16.94 20.30
N PHE A 21 -39.58 16.69 19.58
CA PHE A 21 -38.97 17.66 18.70
C PHE A 21 -39.82 17.74 17.42
N VAL A 22 -40.70 18.74 17.35
CA VAL A 22 -41.51 19.02 16.15
C VAL A 22 -40.63 19.70 15.10
N LEU A 23 -40.01 18.88 14.26
CA LEU A 23 -39.23 19.36 13.12
C LEU A 23 -40.19 20.00 12.11
N SER A 24 -40.14 21.32 11.98
CA SER A 24 -40.92 22.05 10.97
C SER A 24 -40.57 21.54 9.57
N ARG A 25 -41.55 21.49 8.67
CA ARG A 25 -41.34 21.07 7.28
C ARG A 25 -40.24 21.90 6.60
N LEU A 26 -40.12 23.17 6.99
CA LEU A 26 -39.06 24.06 6.53
C LEU A 26 -37.69 23.67 7.08
N THR A 27 -37.58 23.35 8.37
CA THR A 27 -36.30 22.94 8.98
C THR A 27 -35.84 21.59 8.45
N ALA A 28 -36.78 20.66 8.20
CA ALA A 28 -36.47 19.40 7.53
C ALA A 28 -35.94 19.62 6.11
N ALA A 29 -36.55 20.52 5.33
CA ALA A 29 -36.09 20.85 3.99
C ALA A 29 -34.69 21.50 3.98
N LEU A 30 -34.40 22.37 4.95
CA LEU A 30 -33.08 22.99 5.11
C LEU A 30 -32.00 21.97 5.52
N LEU A 31 -32.32 21.01 6.38
CA LEU A 31 -31.37 19.96 6.76
C LEU A 31 -31.07 19.04 5.57
N LEU A 32 -32.09 18.66 4.81
CA LEU A 32 -31.92 17.85 3.59
C LEU A 32 -31.08 18.58 2.55
N SER A 33 -31.34 19.88 2.31
CA SER A 33 -30.55 20.67 1.36
C SER A 33 -29.11 20.83 1.80
N ALA A 34 -28.85 21.03 3.10
CA ALA A 34 -27.51 21.09 3.65
C ALA A 34 -26.74 19.78 3.44
N VAL A 35 -27.36 18.63 3.68
CA VAL A 35 -26.75 17.30 3.44
C VAL A 35 -26.42 17.11 1.96
N VAL A 36 -27.33 17.46 1.07
CA VAL A 36 -27.10 17.37 -0.38
C VAL A 36 -25.92 18.27 -0.81
N LEU A 37 -25.87 19.50 -0.31
CA LEU A 37 -24.76 20.42 -0.59
C LEU A 37 -23.43 19.89 -0.07
N SER A 38 -23.39 19.28 1.12
CA SER A 38 -22.19 18.66 1.67
C SER A 38 -21.70 17.49 0.81
N LEU A 39 -22.61 16.64 0.31
CA LEU A 39 -22.26 15.53 -0.59
C LEU A 39 -21.72 16.04 -1.93
N VAL A 40 -22.33 17.09 -2.50
CA VAL A 40 -21.87 17.72 -3.74
C VAL A 40 -20.48 18.35 -3.53
N ALA A 41 -20.27 19.07 -2.43
CA ALA A 41 -18.98 19.66 -2.10
C ALA A 41 -17.88 18.60 -1.91
N ALA A 42 -18.16 17.55 -1.14
CA ALA A 42 -17.22 16.43 -0.96
C ALA A 42 -16.89 15.74 -2.30
N SER A 43 -17.88 15.58 -3.19
CA SER A 43 -17.68 15.03 -4.53
C SER A 43 -16.84 15.95 -5.43
N LEU A 44 -17.05 17.27 -5.38
CA LEU A 44 -16.25 18.25 -6.12
C LEU A 44 -14.81 18.33 -5.60
N ILE A 45 -14.62 18.20 -4.28
CA ILE A 45 -13.31 18.16 -3.66
C ILE A 45 -12.59 16.87 -4.06
N ALA A 46 -13.26 15.72 -3.98
CA ALA A 46 -12.71 14.45 -4.46
C ALA A 46 -12.40 14.50 -5.96
N TYR A 47 -13.25 15.12 -6.78
CA TYR A 47 -13.04 15.26 -8.21
C TYR A 47 -11.86 16.18 -8.56
N SER A 48 -11.68 17.28 -7.80
CA SER A 48 -10.57 18.21 -8.04
C SER A 48 -9.24 17.73 -7.46
N LEU A 49 -9.26 16.91 -6.40
CA LEU A 49 -8.06 16.39 -5.74
C LEU A 49 -7.70 14.96 -6.14
N ALA A 50 -8.60 14.20 -6.76
CA ALA A 50 -8.24 12.92 -7.36
C ALA A 50 -7.63 13.19 -8.74
N PRO A 51 -6.33 12.89 -8.96
CA PRO A 51 -5.85 12.67 -10.31
C PRO A 51 -6.45 11.34 -10.76
N CYS A 52 -7.70 11.36 -11.23
CA CYS A 52 -8.24 10.25 -11.99
C CYS A 52 -7.37 10.12 -13.23
N HIS A 53 -6.45 9.17 -13.18
CA HIS A 53 -5.60 8.76 -14.29
C HIS A 53 -6.52 8.25 -15.39
N ARG A 54 -6.84 9.14 -16.33
CA ARG A 54 -7.57 8.82 -17.55
C ARG A 54 -6.66 7.92 -18.39
N PHE A 55 -6.89 6.62 -18.31
CA PHE A 55 -6.28 5.69 -19.24
C PHE A 55 -7.05 5.80 -20.57
N ASP A 56 -6.55 6.65 -21.47
CA ASP A 56 -7.05 6.81 -22.83
C ASP A 56 -6.14 5.98 -23.76
N PRO A 57 -6.58 4.82 -24.28
CA PRO A 57 -5.73 3.95 -25.10
C PRO A 57 -5.51 4.44 -26.54
N ASN A 58 -6.08 5.59 -26.94
CA ASN A 58 -6.22 5.94 -28.36
C ASN A 58 -5.52 7.22 -28.83
N ASN A 59 -4.82 7.97 -27.97
CA ASN A 59 -4.18 9.24 -28.37
C ASN A 59 -2.65 9.16 -28.36
N GLU A 60 -2.07 8.37 -29.26
CA GLU A 60 -0.62 8.28 -29.47
C GLU A 60 -0.01 9.37 -30.38
N ARG A 61 -0.68 10.47 -30.73
CA ARG A 61 -0.06 11.46 -31.66
C ARG A 61 -0.30 12.93 -31.29
N LEU A 62 0.83 13.62 -31.16
CA LEU A 62 1.09 15.05 -30.89
C LEU A 62 1.06 15.50 -29.41
N SER A 63 2.24 15.45 -28.78
CA SER A 63 2.78 16.65 -28.10
C SER A 63 4.31 16.56 -27.97
N LEU A 64 4.99 17.24 -28.90
CA LEU A 64 6.38 17.66 -28.76
C LEU A 64 6.35 19.13 -28.37
N GLN A 65 6.31 19.43 -27.06
CA GLN A 65 6.88 20.66 -26.47
C GLN A 65 6.76 20.65 -24.95
N GLY A 66 7.91 20.53 -24.27
CA GLY A 66 8.13 21.19 -22.98
C GLY A 66 7.77 20.47 -21.67
N ALA A 67 7.45 19.18 -21.67
CA ALA A 67 7.38 18.40 -20.42
C ALA A 67 8.72 17.68 -20.18
N PRO A 68 9.23 17.58 -18.94
CA PRO A 68 10.38 16.74 -18.66
C PRO A 68 10.04 15.34 -19.17
N SER A 69 10.81 14.88 -20.16
CA SER A 69 10.72 13.56 -20.74
C SER A 69 10.55 12.58 -19.60
N HIS A 70 9.35 11.99 -19.48
CA HIS A 70 9.14 10.87 -18.58
C HIS A 70 9.97 9.74 -19.19
N SER A 71 11.25 9.69 -18.79
CA SER A 71 12.18 8.68 -19.21
C SER A 71 11.51 7.36 -18.93
N ARG A 72 11.24 6.59 -19.99
CA ARG A 72 10.77 5.23 -19.80
C ARG A 72 11.86 4.53 -19.03
N LEU A 73 11.64 4.32 -17.73
CA LEU A 73 12.58 3.61 -16.87
C LEU A 73 12.83 2.27 -17.52
N TYR A 74 14.05 2.06 -18.01
CA TYR A 74 14.43 0.79 -18.60
C TYR A 74 14.61 -0.20 -17.44
N VAL A 75 13.59 -1.03 -17.20
CA VAL A 75 13.57 -1.97 -16.06
C VAL A 75 14.37 -3.25 -16.36
N ARG A 76 14.76 -3.47 -17.62
CA ARG A 76 15.51 -4.67 -18.04
C ARG A 76 16.99 -4.53 -17.71
N LEU A 77 17.58 -5.61 -17.21
CA LEU A 77 19.02 -5.70 -16.99
C LEU A 77 19.79 -5.72 -18.33
N PRO A 78 21.06 -5.28 -18.33
CA PRO A 78 21.97 -5.46 -19.45
C PRO A 78 22.16 -6.93 -19.82
N THR A 79 22.47 -7.22 -21.08
CA THR A 79 22.70 -8.57 -21.61
C THR A 79 24.17 -8.98 -21.67
N SER A 80 25.09 -8.13 -21.19
CA SER A 80 26.54 -8.35 -21.20
C SER A 80 27.01 -9.44 -20.24
N VAL A 81 26.19 -9.79 -19.24
CA VAL A 81 26.49 -10.81 -18.24
C VAL A 81 25.28 -11.71 -18.07
N VAL A 82 25.48 -13.02 -18.20
CA VAL A 82 24.43 -14.03 -18.11
C VAL A 82 24.78 -15.02 -17.01
N PRO A 83 23.89 -15.27 -16.03
CA PRO A 83 24.16 -16.25 -14.98
C PRO A 83 24.12 -17.68 -15.54
N VAL A 84 25.05 -18.51 -15.08
CA VAL A 84 25.16 -19.93 -15.43
C VAL A 84 24.55 -20.80 -14.33
N SER A 85 24.86 -20.50 -13.05
CA SER A 85 24.34 -21.25 -11.91
C SER A 85 24.38 -20.43 -10.62
N TYR A 86 23.51 -20.78 -9.68
CA TYR A 86 23.46 -20.20 -8.34
C TYR A 86 23.65 -21.31 -7.30
N LYS A 87 24.52 -21.06 -6.33
CA LYS A 87 24.55 -21.81 -5.06
C LYS A 87 23.98 -20.89 -4.00
N ILE A 88 22.85 -21.28 -3.42
CA ILE A 88 22.10 -20.46 -2.45
C ILE A 88 22.09 -21.18 -1.12
N GLU A 89 22.48 -20.48 -0.07
CA GLU A 89 22.45 -20.94 1.32
C GLU A 89 21.60 -19.96 2.12
N LEU A 90 20.58 -20.47 2.82
CA LEU A 90 19.62 -19.66 3.56
C LEU A 90 19.49 -20.20 4.99
N ILE A 91 19.52 -19.30 5.96
CA ILE A 91 19.32 -19.55 7.38
C ILE A 91 18.10 -18.74 7.80
N PRO A 92 16.89 -19.33 7.75
CA PRO A 92 15.68 -18.65 8.18
C PRO A 92 15.57 -18.64 9.70
N PHE A 93 15.17 -17.50 10.26
CA PHE A 93 14.80 -17.32 11.66
C PHE A 93 13.28 -17.16 11.72
N ILE A 94 12.59 -18.23 12.09
CA ILE A 94 11.13 -18.31 12.06
C ILE A 94 10.62 -18.28 13.51
N TRP A 95 10.56 -17.08 14.09
CA TRP A 95 9.99 -16.87 15.42
C TRP A 95 8.69 -16.07 15.33
N GLU A 96 7.80 -16.26 16.29
CA GLU A 96 6.53 -15.53 16.33
C GLU A 96 6.79 -14.02 16.32
N LYS A 97 6.23 -13.30 15.34
CA LYS A 97 6.42 -11.85 15.11
C LYS A 97 7.85 -11.42 14.73
N ASN A 98 8.76 -12.35 14.42
CA ASN A 98 10.10 -12.05 13.95
C ASN A 98 10.53 -13.06 12.88
N PHE A 99 10.12 -12.79 11.64
CA PHE A 99 10.44 -13.59 10.46
C PHE A 99 11.59 -12.92 9.70
N THR A 100 12.81 -13.36 9.97
CA THR A 100 14.02 -12.83 9.31
C THR A 100 14.84 -13.97 8.73
N PHE A 101 15.88 -13.66 7.95
CA PHE A 101 16.81 -14.66 7.46
C PHE A 101 18.18 -14.05 7.21
N ASN A 102 19.21 -14.89 7.30
CA ASN A 102 20.51 -14.63 6.72
C ASN A 102 20.75 -15.58 5.56
N GLY A 103 21.63 -15.23 4.64
CA GLY A 103 21.97 -16.12 3.55
C GLY A 103 23.21 -15.68 2.80
N ASN A 104 23.68 -16.58 1.95
CA ASN A 104 24.79 -16.36 1.04
C ASN A 104 24.40 -16.88 -0.35
N VAL A 105 24.87 -16.17 -1.38
CA VAL A 105 24.67 -16.59 -2.77
C VAL A 105 25.99 -16.51 -3.53
N VAL A 106 26.36 -17.62 -4.14
CA VAL A 106 27.48 -17.68 -5.09
C VAL A 106 26.90 -17.81 -6.48
N ILE A 107 27.18 -16.82 -7.33
CA ILE A 107 26.67 -16.76 -8.70
C ILE A 107 27.82 -17.02 -9.66
N LEU A 108 27.72 -18.09 -10.45
CA LEU A 108 28.61 -18.28 -11.59
C LEU A 108 28.09 -17.47 -12.76
N LEU A 109 28.86 -16.50 -13.22
CA LEU A 109 28.50 -15.58 -14.29
C LEU A 109 29.30 -15.88 -15.56
N ASN A 110 28.64 -15.81 -16.70
CA ASN A 110 29.26 -15.81 -18.02
C ASN A 110 29.21 -14.39 -18.60
N VAL A 111 30.38 -13.79 -18.82
CA VAL A 111 30.51 -12.45 -19.39
C VAL A 111 30.57 -12.59 -20.92
N THR A 112 29.48 -12.24 -21.60
CA THR A 112 29.33 -12.40 -23.05
C THR A 112 29.92 -11.21 -23.82
N GLN A 113 30.02 -10.05 -23.17
CA GLN A 113 30.56 -8.82 -23.74
C GLN A 113 31.44 -8.11 -22.71
N PRO A 114 32.55 -7.46 -23.10
CA PRO A 114 33.38 -6.66 -22.20
C PRO A 114 32.52 -5.63 -21.46
N THR A 115 32.59 -5.64 -20.13
CA THR A 115 31.81 -4.74 -19.30
C THR A 115 32.51 -4.50 -17.97
N GLU A 116 32.31 -3.31 -17.40
CA GLU A 116 32.87 -2.90 -16.12
C GLU A 116 31.89 -3.11 -14.96
N ASN A 117 30.61 -3.32 -15.27
CA ASN A 117 29.53 -3.35 -14.29
C ASN A 117 28.74 -4.66 -14.39
N ILE A 118 28.40 -5.21 -13.24
CA ILE A 118 27.47 -6.34 -13.11
C ILE A 118 26.21 -5.81 -12.42
N THR A 119 25.09 -5.79 -13.13
CA THR A 119 23.81 -5.31 -12.60
C THR A 119 22.91 -6.49 -12.26
N LEU A 120 22.35 -6.49 -11.05
CA LEU A 120 21.47 -7.53 -10.52
C LEU A 120 20.25 -6.89 -9.86
N HIS A 121 19.15 -7.64 -9.74
CA HIS A 121 17.99 -7.20 -8.97
C HIS A 121 18.19 -7.51 -7.48
N ILE A 122 17.79 -6.56 -6.64
CA ILE A 122 17.74 -6.69 -5.19
C ILE A 122 16.51 -5.94 -4.70
N ASN A 123 15.74 -6.55 -3.79
CA ASN A 123 14.57 -5.93 -3.19
C ASN A 123 14.53 -6.26 -1.70
N ASP A 124 14.55 -5.23 -0.87
CA ASP A 124 14.47 -5.35 0.59
C ASP A 124 15.49 -6.33 1.21
N LEU A 125 16.70 -6.37 0.66
CA LEU A 125 17.83 -7.16 1.18
C LEU A 125 18.98 -6.24 1.57
N LYS A 126 19.58 -6.49 2.73
CA LYS A 126 20.82 -5.84 3.17
C LYS A 126 22.02 -6.68 2.75
N VAL A 127 22.85 -6.15 1.85
CA VAL A 127 24.12 -6.79 1.46
C VAL A 127 25.16 -6.51 2.54
N LEU A 128 25.66 -7.56 3.19
CA LEU A 128 26.69 -7.45 4.23
C LEU A 128 28.11 -7.47 3.63
N SER A 129 28.33 -8.27 2.58
CA SER A 129 29.61 -8.37 1.88
C SER A 129 29.39 -8.90 0.46
N HIS A 130 30.35 -8.64 -0.43
CA HIS A 130 30.38 -9.20 -1.78
C HIS A 130 31.83 -9.43 -2.22
N ARG A 131 32.05 -10.41 -3.09
CA ARG A 131 33.38 -10.73 -3.63
C ARG A 131 33.26 -11.21 -5.07
N LEU A 132 34.17 -10.74 -5.92
CA LEU A 132 34.28 -11.17 -7.31
C LEU A 132 35.54 -12.02 -7.47
N MET A 133 35.39 -13.18 -8.11
CA MET A 133 36.49 -14.12 -8.35
C MET A 133 36.46 -14.56 -9.81
N LYS A 134 37.62 -14.67 -10.44
CA LYS A 134 37.73 -15.23 -11.78
C LYS A 134 37.52 -16.75 -11.72
N TYR A 135 36.52 -17.24 -12.42
CA TYR A 135 36.28 -18.68 -12.51
C TYR A 135 37.10 -19.29 -13.65
N THR A 136 37.93 -20.29 -13.32
CA THR A 136 38.64 -21.11 -14.30
C THR A 136 38.15 -22.54 -14.14
N ARG A 137 37.65 -23.13 -15.23
CA ARG A 137 37.12 -24.49 -15.23
C ARG A 137 38.24 -25.45 -14.81
N GLY A 138 38.07 -26.12 -13.67
CA GLY A 138 39.07 -27.04 -13.09
C GLY A 138 39.80 -26.54 -11.83
N ILE A 139 39.56 -25.30 -11.39
CA ILE A 139 40.02 -24.82 -10.08
C ILE A 139 38.84 -24.91 -9.11
N THR A 140 38.93 -25.81 -8.13
CA THR A 140 38.00 -25.82 -6.99
C THR A 140 38.16 -24.51 -6.24
N VAL A 141 37.08 -23.74 -6.10
CA VAL A 141 37.05 -22.55 -5.25
C VAL A 141 37.47 -22.99 -3.86
N THR A 142 38.70 -22.66 -3.46
CA THR A 142 39.18 -22.85 -2.10
C THR A 142 38.38 -21.90 -1.22
N ASP A 143 37.50 -22.49 -0.42
CA ASP A 143 36.79 -21.86 0.68
C ASP A 143 37.84 -21.42 1.70
N ASP A 144 38.35 -20.19 1.56
CA ASP A 144 39.20 -19.59 2.57
C ASP A 144 38.28 -19.00 3.64
N ARG A 145 38.41 -19.57 4.84
CA ARG A 145 37.49 -19.51 5.97
C ARG A 145 37.61 -18.21 6.76
#